data_AF-A0A7Y0VMI7-F1
#
_entry.id   AF-A0A7Y0VMI7-F1
#
_cell.length_a   1.000
_cell.length_b   1.000
_cell.length_c   1.000
_cell.angle_alpha   90.00
_cell.angle_beta   90.00
_cell.angle_gamma   90.00
#
_symmetry.space_group_name_H-M   'P 1'
#
loop_
_entity.id
_entity.type
_entity.pdbx_description
1 polymer ?
#
loop_
_entity_poly.entity_id
_entity_poly.type
_entity_poly.pdbx_seq_one_letter_code
_entity_poly.pdbx_strand_id
1 'polypeptide(L)'
;MTQKTGNEYIDRMADDNDLCIPVINQKQIYDLLANVDAMIKAMGFSDYSKPKTILDLDQLQVLDYSKLPFLLPEQINYINQSLGKVKADPQDLIFFGLRSLVSFAWELPQSIRDVQIAAAHEIALQTAISHIADTIDYNFWKEDTLLPYWMRLSYLNALSKIPKEVLVEYRLDKVACIPVKNTVFNASSIVYDGNYYISMNYALEPILKFMNRFLVHFFTTRENFAGPKRTQRALDEIAAIIFHFIRNVPANNIFSYSVIYGVDSATSVQWLTADQVDFIFKHELGHLFYRHPQRLAGVDPAVDNIQARHQFEYEADAFAASMLKMEISATQSHSVVAEDSTIEEKRELKEYIRGFSPVQLLFIYMSFIDKAGDRMRSRLSNICSFVPKNHSHPSPSDRLAKLKQMMPKDVVDQNPLIEYAEKFFNDILQYVDDLEDAELIARMKSFF
;
A
#
# COMPACT_ATOMS: atom_id res chain seq x y z
N MET A 1 7.60 -3.33 -32.24
CA MET A 1 8.31 -4.57 -31.89
C MET A 1 9.10 -4.31 -30.63
N THR A 2 8.60 -4.79 -29.48
CA THR A 2 9.28 -4.68 -28.20
C THR A 2 10.53 -5.56 -28.23
N GLN A 3 11.68 -5.01 -27.85
CA GLN A 3 12.93 -5.76 -27.77
C GLN A 3 12.84 -6.73 -26.58
N LYS A 4 12.96 -8.04 -26.82
CA LYS A 4 12.89 -9.06 -25.76
C LYS A 4 14.07 -8.91 -24.80
N THR A 5 13.76 -8.87 -23.51
CA THR A 5 14.72 -8.63 -22.42
C THR A 5 15.47 -9.89 -21.97
N GLY A 6 15.02 -11.07 -22.43
CA GLY A 6 15.51 -12.37 -21.94
C GLY A 6 14.82 -12.81 -20.65
N ASN A 7 14.08 -11.93 -19.98
CA ASN A 7 13.20 -12.26 -18.87
C ASN A 7 11.74 -12.26 -19.35
N GLU A 8 11.13 -13.45 -19.43
CA GLU A 8 9.79 -13.59 -20.01
C GLU A 8 8.70 -12.84 -19.23
N TYR A 9 8.90 -12.58 -17.94
CA TYR A 9 7.91 -11.87 -17.12
C TYR A 9 7.96 -10.37 -17.37
N ILE A 10 9.14 -9.81 -17.64
CA ILE A 10 9.30 -8.40 -18.07
C ILE A 10 8.69 -8.23 -19.47
N ASP A 11 8.96 -9.17 -20.38
CA ASP A 11 8.37 -9.14 -21.72
C ASP A 11 6.82 -9.16 -21.65
N ARG A 12 6.23 -9.96 -20.74
CA ARG A 12 4.78 -9.98 -20.51
C ARG A 12 4.22 -8.67 -19.98
N MET A 13 4.94 -7.92 -19.14
CA MET A 13 4.48 -6.60 -18.70
C MET A 13 4.34 -5.64 -19.88
N ALA A 14 5.27 -5.72 -20.85
CA ALA A 14 5.23 -4.88 -22.04
C ALA A 14 4.05 -5.26 -22.95
N ASP A 15 3.76 -6.56 -23.07
CA ASP A 15 2.64 -7.08 -23.85
C ASP A 15 1.27 -6.78 -23.19
N ASP A 16 1.18 -6.81 -21.85
CA ASP A 16 -0.04 -6.51 -21.10
C ASP A 16 -0.54 -5.06 -21.33
N ASN A 17 0.30 -4.14 -21.84
CA ASN A 17 -0.11 -2.78 -22.22
C ASN A 17 -1.26 -2.75 -23.23
N ASP A 18 -1.30 -3.69 -24.18
CA ASP A 18 -2.35 -3.77 -25.19
C ASP A 18 -3.70 -4.24 -24.62
N LEU A 19 -3.69 -4.81 -23.41
CA LEU A 19 -4.88 -5.26 -22.69
C LEU A 19 -5.41 -4.21 -21.70
N CYS A 20 -4.59 -3.22 -21.35
CA CYS A 20 -4.91 -2.21 -20.34
C CYS A 20 -5.78 -1.09 -20.92
N ILE A 21 -6.80 -0.70 -20.16
CA ILE A 21 -7.70 0.39 -20.50
C ILE A 21 -7.47 1.54 -19.52
N PRO A 22 -7.22 2.78 -20.00
CA PRO A 22 -7.05 3.93 -19.11
C PRO A 22 -8.39 4.31 -18.46
N VAL A 23 -8.39 4.48 -17.13
CA VAL A 23 -9.56 4.94 -16.34
C VAL A 23 -9.90 6.38 -16.66
N ILE A 24 -8.88 7.23 -16.81
CA ILE A 24 -9.02 8.61 -17.29
C ILE A 24 -7.99 8.89 -18.37
N ASN A 25 -8.37 9.71 -19.35
CA ASN A 25 -7.47 10.13 -20.42
C ASN A 25 -6.67 11.39 -20.04
N GLN A 26 -5.69 11.73 -20.87
CA GLN A 26 -4.81 12.88 -20.67
C GLN A 26 -5.57 14.20 -20.48
N LYS A 27 -6.67 14.42 -21.23
CA LYS A 27 -7.48 15.64 -21.09
C LYS A 27 -8.13 15.70 -19.70
N GLN A 28 -8.68 14.59 -19.22
CA GLN A 28 -9.29 14.52 -17.89
C GLN A 28 -8.26 14.76 -16.77
N ILE A 29 -7.01 14.33 -16.93
CA ILE A 29 -5.92 14.66 -16.01
C ILE A 29 -5.65 16.18 -16.00
N TYR A 30 -5.58 16.81 -17.18
CA TYR A 30 -5.41 18.26 -17.26
C TYR A 30 -6.58 19.03 -16.65
N ASP A 31 -7.82 18.58 -16.90
CA ASP A 31 -9.04 19.18 -16.35
C ASP A 31 -9.04 19.06 -14.81
N LEU A 32 -8.62 17.90 -14.25
CA LEU A 32 -8.43 17.71 -12.81
C LEU A 32 -7.45 18.74 -12.24
N LEU A 33 -6.25 18.86 -12.82
CA LEU A 33 -5.23 19.80 -12.33
C LEU A 33 -5.65 21.27 -12.49
N ALA A 34 -6.37 21.59 -13.56
CA ALA A 34 -6.92 22.93 -13.78
C ALA A 34 -8.01 23.28 -12.75
N ASN A 35 -8.87 22.32 -12.40
CA ASN A 35 -9.88 22.50 -11.35
C ASN A 35 -9.23 22.76 -9.98
N VAL A 36 -8.14 22.05 -9.66
CA VAL A 36 -7.36 22.32 -8.44
C VAL A 36 -6.82 23.76 -8.45
N ASP A 37 -6.18 24.19 -9.53
CA ASP A 37 -5.64 25.56 -9.67
C ASP A 37 -6.74 26.63 -9.54
N ALA A 38 -7.92 26.38 -10.11
CA ALA A 38 -9.08 27.27 -9.99
C ALA A 38 -9.60 27.38 -8.55
N MET A 39 -9.70 26.24 -7.83
CA MET A 39 -10.11 26.23 -6.42
C MET A 39 -9.11 27.00 -5.54
N ILE A 40 -7.82 26.83 -5.76
CA ILE A 40 -6.76 27.54 -5.03
C ILE A 40 -6.85 29.05 -5.22
N LYS A 41 -7.06 29.51 -6.46
CA LYS A 41 -7.28 30.93 -6.75
C LYS A 41 -8.54 31.45 -6.05
N ALA A 42 -9.62 30.67 -6.04
CA ALA A 42 -10.86 31.03 -5.35
C ALA A 42 -10.69 31.13 -3.82
N MET A 43 -9.76 30.37 -3.24
CA MET A 43 -9.36 30.48 -1.83
C MET A 43 -8.48 31.71 -1.52
N GLY A 44 -8.16 32.55 -2.51
CA GLY A 44 -7.36 33.77 -2.34
C GLY A 44 -5.85 33.56 -2.46
N PHE A 45 -5.41 32.39 -2.94
CA PHE A 45 -4.01 32.11 -3.21
C PHE A 45 -3.72 32.27 -4.71
N SER A 46 -3.51 33.51 -5.18
CA SER A 46 -3.23 33.80 -6.59
C SER A 46 -1.74 33.84 -6.95
N ASP A 47 -0.90 34.26 -5.99
CA ASP A 47 0.55 34.43 -6.18
C ASP A 47 1.30 33.35 -5.40
N TYR A 48 1.49 32.18 -6.02
CA TYR A 48 2.19 31.06 -5.41
C TYR A 48 3.12 30.34 -6.39
N SER A 49 4.19 29.74 -5.85
CA SER A 49 5.01 28.79 -6.58
C SER A 49 4.24 27.48 -6.76
N LYS A 50 4.01 27.05 -8.00
CA LYS A 50 3.30 25.80 -8.27
C LYS A 50 4.11 24.59 -7.80
N PRO A 51 3.45 23.54 -7.26
CA PRO A 51 4.16 22.32 -6.94
C PRO A 51 4.61 21.60 -8.21
N LYS A 52 5.63 20.75 -8.08
CA LYS A 52 5.90 19.74 -9.09
C LYS A 52 4.84 18.66 -8.98
N THR A 53 4.17 18.37 -10.10
CA THR A 53 3.20 17.28 -10.18
C THR A 53 3.92 16.00 -10.59
N ILE A 54 3.76 14.95 -9.80
CA ILE A 54 4.26 13.61 -10.09
C ILE A 54 3.03 12.73 -10.32
N LEU A 55 3.05 11.99 -11.43
CA LEU A 55 1.97 11.10 -11.83
C LEU A 55 2.45 9.66 -11.76
N ASP A 56 1.73 8.83 -11.01
CA ASP A 56 1.92 7.40 -10.98
C ASP A 56 0.97 6.73 -12.00
N LEU A 57 1.50 6.47 -13.20
CA LEU A 57 0.69 6.01 -14.32
C LEU A 57 0.22 4.55 -14.17
N ASP A 58 0.85 3.76 -13.29
CA ASP A 58 0.44 2.37 -13.03
C ASP A 58 -0.97 2.31 -12.42
N GLN A 59 -1.41 3.43 -11.82
CA GLN A 59 -2.73 3.60 -11.19
C GLN A 59 -3.81 4.08 -12.18
N LEU A 60 -3.44 4.40 -13.42
CA LEU A 60 -4.39 4.82 -14.46
C LEU A 60 -5.00 3.67 -15.24
N GLN A 61 -4.52 2.45 -15.04
CA GLN A 61 -4.86 1.33 -15.89
C GLN A 61 -5.72 0.32 -15.17
N VAL A 62 -6.75 -0.13 -15.86
CA VAL A 62 -7.53 -1.30 -15.48
C VAL A 62 -7.42 -2.36 -16.56
N LEU A 63 -7.64 -3.60 -16.16
CA LEU A 63 -7.52 -4.78 -17.01
C LEU A 63 -8.67 -5.73 -16.69
N ASP A 64 -9.20 -6.38 -17.72
CA ASP A 64 -10.09 -7.53 -17.54
C ASP A 64 -9.26 -8.77 -17.18
N TYR A 65 -9.28 -9.15 -15.91
CA TYR A 65 -8.50 -10.27 -15.40
C TYR A 65 -8.89 -11.61 -16.01
N SER A 66 -10.07 -11.74 -16.64
CA SER A 66 -10.50 -12.97 -17.31
C SER A 66 -9.89 -13.16 -18.70
N LYS A 67 -9.35 -12.09 -19.31
CA LYS A 67 -8.80 -12.09 -20.67
C LYS A 67 -7.28 -12.27 -20.73
N LEU A 68 -6.63 -12.52 -19.60
CA LEU A 68 -5.18 -12.72 -19.54
C LEU A 68 -4.74 -13.98 -20.33
N PRO A 69 -3.70 -13.88 -21.19
CA PRO A 69 -3.40 -14.88 -22.22
C PRO A 69 -2.92 -16.26 -21.74
N PHE A 70 -2.61 -16.42 -20.44
CA PHE A 70 -2.06 -17.66 -19.88
C PHE A 70 -3.00 -18.36 -18.90
N LEU A 71 -4.23 -17.88 -18.78
CA LEU A 71 -5.21 -18.48 -17.88
C LEU A 71 -5.77 -19.77 -18.43
N LEU A 72 -5.92 -20.75 -17.55
CA LEU A 72 -6.65 -21.98 -17.83
C LEU A 72 -8.17 -21.69 -17.87
N PRO A 73 -8.97 -22.45 -18.63
CA PRO A 73 -10.43 -22.29 -18.67
C PRO A 73 -11.08 -22.32 -17.28
N GLU A 74 -10.59 -23.16 -16.38
CA GLU A 74 -11.04 -23.27 -14.99
C GLU A 74 -10.71 -22.00 -14.18
N GLN A 75 -9.54 -21.40 -14.43
CA GLN A 75 -9.15 -20.13 -13.81
C GLN A 75 -10.03 -18.98 -14.28
N ILE A 76 -10.31 -18.91 -15.58
CA ILE A 76 -11.23 -17.91 -16.17
C ILE A 76 -12.61 -18.03 -15.52
N ASN A 77 -13.14 -19.26 -15.43
CA ASN A 77 -14.45 -19.50 -14.81
C ASN A 77 -14.46 -19.07 -13.34
N TYR A 78 -13.44 -19.44 -12.57
CA TYR A 78 -13.36 -19.07 -11.16
C TYR A 78 -13.21 -17.55 -10.96
N ILE A 79 -12.42 -16.86 -11.79
CA ILE A 79 -12.29 -15.40 -11.79
C ILE A 79 -13.67 -14.76 -12.04
N ASN A 80 -14.36 -15.17 -13.11
CA ASN A 80 -15.67 -14.64 -13.45
C ASN A 80 -16.69 -14.84 -12.32
N GLN A 81 -16.70 -16.03 -11.71
CA GLN A 81 -17.58 -16.32 -10.58
C GLN A 81 -17.23 -15.52 -9.33
N SER A 82 -15.94 -15.37 -9.02
CA SER A 82 -15.48 -14.67 -7.82
C SER A 82 -15.75 -13.17 -7.93
N LEU A 83 -15.48 -12.58 -9.09
CA LEU A 83 -15.64 -11.15 -9.32
C LEU A 83 -17.09 -10.75 -9.62
N GLY A 84 -17.89 -11.63 -10.22
CA GLY A 84 -19.31 -11.37 -10.48
C GLY A 84 -20.22 -11.44 -9.24
N LYS A 85 -19.76 -12.06 -8.14
CA LYS A 85 -20.53 -12.18 -6.89
C LYS A 85 -20.52 -10.92 -6.03
N VAL A 86 -19.50 -10.08 -6.17
CA VAL A 86 -19.28 -8.90 -5.33
C VAL A 86 -19.24 -7.68 -6.23
N LYS A 87 -20.00 -6.64 -5.88
CA LYS A 87 -19.88 -5.34 -6.53
C LYS A 87 -18.98 -4.46 -5.66
N ALA A 88 -17.87 -3.99 -6.23
CA ALA A 88 -17.12 -2.91 -5.61
C ALA A 88 -18.01 -1.67 -5.64
N ASP A 89 -17.85 -0.78 -4.67
CA ASP A 89 -18.28 0.60 -4.85
C ASP A 89 -17.36 1.24 -5.90
N PRO A 90 -17.87 1.58 -7.10
CA PRO A 90 -17.03 2.17 -8.14
C PRO A 90 -16.41 3.49 -7.69
N GLN A 91 -17.09 4.24 -6.80
CA GLN A 91 -16.60 5.52 -6.29
C GLN A 91 -15.33 5.31 -5.46
N ASP A 92 -15.32 4.32 -4.57
CA ASP A 92 -14.16 4.01 -3.73
C ASP A 92 -12.95 3.61 -4.59
N LEU A 93 -13.17 2.78 -5.61
CA LEU A 93 -12.10 2.31 -6.50
C LEU A 93 -11.51 3.45 -7.33
N ILE A 94 -12.35 4.29 -7.93
CA ILE A 94 -11.89 5.47 -8.67
C ILE A 94 -11.17 6.43 -7.74
N PHE A 95 -11.76 6.72 -6.58
CA PHE A 95 -11.19 7.61 -5.59
C PHE A 95 -9.77 7.16 -5.21
N PHE A 96 -9.59 5.89 -4.84
CA PHE A 96 -8.28 5.34 -4.50
C PHE A 96 -7.29 5.39 -5.67
N GLY A 97 -7.71 5.01 -6.88
CA GLY A 97 -6.85 5.06 -8.06
C GLY A 97 -6.37 6.48 -8.37
N LEU A 98 -7.28 7.46 -8.37
CA LEU A 98 -6.95 8.87 -8.60
C LEU A 98 -6.12 9.48 -7.48
N ARG A 99 -6.38 9.08 -6.22
CA ARG A 99 -5.60 9.54 -5.06
C ARG A 99 -4.18 8.98 -5.07
N SER A 100 -3.99 7.77 -5.59
CA SER A 100 -2.67 7.16 -5.79
C SER A 100 -1.96 7.71 -7.04
N LEU A 101 -2.69 8.19 -8.04
CA LEU A 101 -2.15 8.78 -9.26
C LEU A 101 -1.38 10.08 -9.02
N VAL A 102 -2.02 11.06 -8.36
CA VAL A 102 -1.50 12.43 -8.30
C VAL A 102 -0.77 12.68 -6.98
N SER A 103 0.50 13.10 -7.07
CA SER A 103 1.25 13.62 -5.94
C SER A 103 1.84 14.99 -6.24
N PHE A 104 1.67 15.93 -5.31
CA PHE A 104 2.35 17.22 -5.35
C PHE A 104 3.62 17.17 -4.51
N ALA A 105 4.74 17.51 -5.14
CA ALA A 105 6.03 17.71 -4.49
C ALA A 105 6.31 19.21 -4.37
N TRP A 106 6.35 19.69 -3.13
CA TRP A 106 6.60 21.08 -2.78
C TRP A 106 8.06 21.32 -2.43
N GLU A 107 8.52 22.56 -2.59
CA GLU A 107 9.78 22.98 -1.95
C GLU A 107 9.57 23.16 -0.45
N LEU A 108 10.66 23.13 0.32
CA LEU A 108 10.58 23.38 1.75
C LEU A 108 10.03 24.79 2.00
N PRO A 109 8.99 24.93 2.85
CA PRO A 109 8.29 26.18 3.02
C PRO A 109 9.19 27.19 3.74
N GLN A 110 9.15 28.45 3.30
CA GLN A 110 9.90 29.55 3.91
C GLN A 110 9.00 30.40 4.82
N SER A 111 7.69 30.21 4.74
CA SER A 111 6.69 30.95 5.50
C SER A 111 5.49 30.08 5.88
N ILE A 112 4.71 30.55 6.87
CA ILE A 112 3.42 29.94 7.22
C ILE A 112 2.47 29.95 6.01
N ARG A 113 2.55 31.00 5.18
CA ARG A 113 1.73 31.12 3.98
C ARG A 113 2.00 29.99 2.99
N ASP A 114 3.26 29.57 2.83
CA ASP A 114 3.61 28.44 1.94
C ASP A 114 3.01 27.13 2.44
N VAL A 115 3.03 26.91 3.76
CA VAL A 115 2.39 25.74 4.39
C VAL A 115 0.88 25.76 4.16
N GLN A 116 0.22 26.92 4.33
CA GLN A 116 -1.21 27.07 4.09
C GLN A 116 -1.57 26.81 2.62
N ILE A 117 -0.78 27.32 1.68
CA ILE A 117 -0.98 27.09 0.24
C ILE A 117 -0.84 25.60 -0.07
N ALA A 118 0.21 24.94 0.43
CA ALA A 118 0.42 23.52 0.17
C ALA A 118 -0.72 22.64 0.74
N ALA A 119 -1.17 22.93 1.96
CA ALA A 119 -2.32 22.25 2.57
C ALA A 119 -3.62 22.51 1.78
N ALA A 120 -3.83 23.74 1.31
CA ALA A 120 -4.99 24.07 0.48
C ALA A 120 -5.00 23.28 -0.84
N HIS A 121 -3.83 22.97 -1.42
CA HIS A 121 -3.74 22.17 -2.64
C HIS A 121 -4.12 20.72 -2.41
N GLU A 122 -3.75 20.13 -1.27
CA GLU A 122 -4.19 18.78 -0.92
C GLU A 122 -5.71 18.73 -0.71
N ILE A 123 -6.29 19.76 -0.05
CA ILE A 123 -7.75 19.88 0.10
C ILE A 123 -8.43 20.01 -1.27
N ALA A 124 -7.92 20.88 -2.14
CA ALA A 124 -8.48 21.10 -3.48
C ALA A 124 -8.36 19.84 -4.35
N LEU A 125 -7.23 19.13 -4.30
CA LEU A 125 -7.03 17.87 -5.02
C LEU A 125 -8.02 16.80 -4.54
N GLN A 126 -8.14 16.60 -3.24
CA GLN A 126 -9.10 15.67 -2.67
C GLN A 126 -10.54 15.98 -3.12
N THR A 127 -10.92 17.26 -3.08
CA THR A 127 -12.26 17.72 -3.47
C THR A 127 -12.51 17.43 -4.95
N ALA A 128 -11.53 17.75 -5.81
CA ALA A 128 -11.63 17.51 -7.24
C ALA A 128 -11.68 16.01 -7.57
N ILE A 129 -10.86 15.17 -6.90
CA ILE A 129 -10.89 13.72 -7.06
C ILE A 129 -12.24 13.15 -6.64
N SER A 130 -12.78 13.57 -5.49
CA SER A 130 -14.09 13.11 -5.00
C SER A 130 -15.19 13.42 -6.00
N HIS A 131 -15.19 14.64 -6.56
CA HIS A 131 -16.15 15.03 -7.59
C HIS A 131 -16.02 14.20 -8.88
N ILE A 132 -14.80 13.87 -9.29
CA ILE A 132 -14.57 13.01 -10.46
C ILE A 132 -15.06 11.58 -10.17
N ALA A 133 -14.78 11.04 -8.97
CA ALA A 133 -15.25 9.72 -8.57
C ALA A 133 -16.79 9.62 -8.60
N ASP A 134 -17.48 10.70 -8.24
CA ASP A 134 -18.95 10.77 -8.30
C ASP A 134 -19.53 10.89 -9.72
N THR A 135 -18.73 11.34 -10.70
CA THR A 135 -19.20 11.72 -12.04
C THR A 135 -18.72 10.82 -13.18
N ILE A 136 -17.67 10.02 -12.96
CA ILE A 136 -17.18 9.07 -13.98
C ILE A 136 -18.27 8.04 -14.31
N ASP A 137 -18.51 7.88 -15.61
CA ASP A 137 -19.63 7.11 -16.16
C ASP A 137 -19.61 5.65 -15.68
N TYR A 138 -20.73 5.25 -15.07
CA TYR A 138 -21.05 3.89 -14.61
C TYR A 138 -20.89 2.84 -15.72
N ASN A 139 -20.97 3.23 -17.00
CA ASN A 139 -20.84 2.30 -18.14
C ASN A 139 -19.46 1.63 -18.25
N PHE A 140 -18.38 2.27 -17.81
CA PHE A 140 -17.04 1.68 -17.80
C PHE A 140 -16.92 0.49 -16.84
N TRP A 141 -17.71 0.51 -15.76
CA TRP A 141 -17.66 -0.45 -14.65
C TRP A 141 -18.72 -1.55 -14.74
N LYS A 142 -19.43 -1.65 -15.87
CA LYS A 142 -20.43 -2.69 -16.11
C LYS A 142 -19.81 -4.08 -16.28
N GLU A 143 -18.52 -4.17 -16.61
CA GLU A 143 -17.79 -5.44 -16.66
C GLU A 143 -17.24 -5.80 -15.28
N ASP A 144 -17.78 -6.85 -14.67
CA ASP A 144 -17.44 -7.26 -13.29
C ASP A 144 -15.96 -7.59 -13.09
N THR A 145 -15.18 -7.80 -14.15
CA THR A 145 -13.80 -8.26 -14.10
C THR A 145 -12.76 -7.17 -14.39
N LEU A 146 -13.20 -5.94 -14.69
CA LEU A 146 -12.33 -4.81 -14.97
C LEU A 146 -11.84 -4.18 -13.66
N LEU A 147 -10.56 -4.38 -13.34
CA LEU A 147 -9.96 -4.02 -12.05
C LEU A 147 -8.56 -3.43 -12.24
N PRO A 148 -7.99 -2.73 -11.23
CA PRO A 148 -6.69 -2.08 -11.35
C PRO A 148 -5.58 -3.03 -11.80
N TYR A 149 -4.77 -2.58 -12.77
CA TYR A 149 -3.68 -3.37 -13.35
C TYR A 149 -2.49 -3.57 -12.39
N TRP A 150 -2.32 -2.68 -11.40
CA TRP A 150 -1.17 -2.70 -10.48
C TRP A 150 -0.93 -4.08 -9.83
N MET A 151 -1.99 -4.86 -9.56
CA MET A 151 -1.86 -6.20 -8.97
C MET A 151 -1.18 -7.17 -9.93
N ARG A 152 -1.60 -7.20 -11.21
CA ARG A 152 -0.96 -8.00 -12.26
C ARG A 152 0.49 -7.55 -12.50
N LEU A 153 0.72 -6.25 -12.56
CA LEU A 153 2.06 -5.68 -12.73
C LEU A 153 3.00 -6.12 -11.58
N SER A 154 2.53 -6.01 -10.34
CA SER A 154 3.29 -6.38 -9.15
C SER A 154 3.59 -7.88 -9.09
N TYR A 155 2.62 -8.72 -9.48
CA TYR A 155 2.84 -10.17 -9.60
C TYR A 155 3.94 -10.49 -10.62
N LEU A 156 3.87 -9.91 -11.83
CA LEU A 156 4.91 -10.11 -12.85
C LEU A 156 6.27 -9.61 -12.35
N ASN A 157 6.30 -8.52 -11.58
CA ASN A 157 7.52 -7.97 -11.00
C ASN A 157 8.14 -8.93 -9.99
N ALA A 158 7.32 -9.49 -9.10
CA ALA A 158 7.76 -10.50 -8.14
C ALA A 158 8.32 -11.75 -8.86
N LEU A 159 7.63 -12.25 -9.89
CA LEU A 159 8.10 -13.40 -10.67
C LEU A 159 9.42 -13.11 -11.41
N SER A 160 9.61 -11.89 -11.91
CA SER A 160 10.81 -11.52 -12.66
C SER A 160 12.10 -11.62 -11.82
N LYS A 161 11.97 -11.64 -10.50
CA LYS A 161 13.06 -11.70 -9.52
C LYS A 161 13.32 -13.11 -8.97
N ILE A 162 12.44 -14.08 -9.26
CA ILE A 162 12.58 -15.47 -8.79
C ILE A 162 13.18 -16.33 -9.92
N PRO A 163 14.16 -17.23 -9.62
CA PRO A 163 14.72 -18.12 -10.64
C PRO A 163 13.63 -18.94 -11.36
N LYS A 164 13.72 -19.01 -12.69
CA LYS A 164 12.70 -19.64 -13.54
C LYS A 164 12.51 -21.12 -13.20
N GLU A 165 13.57 -21.81 -12.84
CA GLU A 165 13.55 -23.22 -12.45
C GLU A 165 12.65 -23.43 -11.23
N VAL A 166 12.75 -22.55 -10.23
CA VAL A 166 11.91 -22.56 -9.03
C VAL A 166 10.46 -22.26 -9.40
N LEU A 167 10.23 -21.27 -10.27
CA LEU A 167 8.87 -20.93 -10.68
C LEU A 167 8.16 -22.10 -11.38
N VAL A 168 8.86 -22.81 -12.25
CA VAL A 168 8.32 -23.96 -13.00
C VAL A 168 8.13 -25.18 -12.09
N GLU A 169 9.13 -25.53 -11.28
CA GLU A 169 9.10 -26.69 -10.39
C GLU A 169 7.90 -26.62 -9.42
N TYR A 170 7.66 -25.44 -8.85
CA TYR A 170 6.60 -25.21 -7.87
C TYR A 170 5.30 -24.67 -8.50
N ARG A 171 5.22 -24.60 -9.84
CA ARG A 171 4.07 -24.10 -10.61
C ARG A 171 3.63 -22.67 -10.22
N LEU A 172 4.56 -21.87 -9.73
CA LEU A 172 4.31 -20.47 -9.37
C LEU A 172 4.06 -19.60 -10.61
N ASP A 173 4.55 -20.01 -11.79
CA ASP A 173 4.28 -19.35 -13.07
C ASP A 173 2.83 -19.53 -13.57
N LYS A 174 2.06 -20.44 -12.94
CA LYS A 174 0.67 -20.78 -13.29
C LYS A 174 -0.37 -20.13 -12.35
N VAL A 175 0.06 -19.29 -11.43
CA VAL A 175 -0.84 -18.64 -10.47
C VAL A 175 -1.66 -17.57 -11.19
N ALA A 176 -2.98 -17.58 -10.95
CA ALA A 176 -3.88 -16.53 -11.41
C ALA A 176 -4.08 -15.47 -10.31
N CYS A 177 -4.08 -14.20 -10.72
CA CYS A 177 -4.35 -13.08 -9.81
C CYS A 177 -5.84 -12.74 -9.79
N ILE A 178 -6.40 -12.49 -8.61
CA ILE A 178 -7.80 -12.08 -8.43
C ILE A 178 -7.84 -10.83 -7.54
N PRO A 179 -8.02 -9.63 -8.11
CA PRO A 179 -8.20 -8.44 -7.30
C PRO A 179 -9.58 -8.51 -6.64
N VAL A 180 -9.60 -8.52 -5.32
CA VAL A 180 -10.83 -8.63 -4.54
C VAL A 180 -11.44 -7.23 -4.41
N LYS A 181 -12.74 -7.14 -4.69
CA LYS A 181 -13.59 -5.95 -4.58
C LYS A 181 -13.92 -5.63 -3.11
N ASN A 182 -12.89 -5.51 -2.30
CA ASN A 182 -12.97 -5.19 -0.88
C ASN A 182 -11.92 -4.12 -0.56
N THR A 183 -12.22 -3.25 0.39
CA THR A 183 -11.38 -2.12 0.80
C THR A 183 -10.45 -2.45 1.97
N VAL A 184 -10.62 -3.61 2.61
CA VAL A 184 -9.76 -4.05 3.72
C VAL A 184 -8.31 -4.30 3.25
N PHE A 185 -7.34 -4.27 4.14
CA PHE A 185 -5.93 -4.56 3.85
C PHE A 185 -5.71 -6.06 4.01
N ASN A 186 -5.87 -6.79 2.91
CA ASN A 186 -5.78 -8.24 2.93
C ASN A 186 -5.24 -8.80 1.60
N ALA A 187 -4.47 -9.87 1.73
CA ALA A 187 -4.03 -10.73 0.65
C ALA A 187 -4.30 -12.19 1.06
N SER A 188 -4.52 -13.07 0.09
CA SER A 188 -4.64 -14.50 0.39
C SER A 188 -4.33 -15.39 -0.79
N SER A 189 -3.69 -16.51 -0.49
CA SER A 189 -3.39 -17.61 -1.38
C SER A 189 -4.41 -18.74 -1.27
N ILE A 190 -4.97 -19.15 -2.41
CA ILE A 190 -6.05 -20.14 -2.48
C ILE A 190 -5.73 -21.20 -3.53
N VAL A 191 -6.17 -22.43 -3.25
CA VAL A 191 -6.16 -23.53 -4.21
C VAL A 191 -7.60 -23.97 -4.42
N TYR A 192 -8.06 -23.93 -5.67
CA TYR A 192 -9.42 -24.31 -6.06
C TYR A 192 -9.36 -25.19 -7.30
N ASP A 193 -10.02 -26.35 -7.26
CA ASP A 193 -9.98 -27.38 -8.33
C ASP A 193 -8.57 -27.67 -8.86
N GLY A 194 -7.58 -27.73 -7.95
CA GLY A 194 -6.18 -28.02 -8.30
C GLY A 194 -5.41 -26.86 -8.97
N ASN A 195 -6.04 -25.69 -9.10
CA ASN A 195 -5.45 -24.47 -9.64
C ASN A 195 -5.09 -23.48 -8.53
N TYR A 196 -4.07 -22.68 -8.78
CA TYR A 196 -3.50 -21.74 -7.82
C TYR A 196 -3.95 -20.31 -8.09
N TYR A 197 -4.31 -19.61 -7.02
CA TYR A 197 -4.76 -18.23 -7.07
C TYR A 197 -4.13 -17.42 -5.95
N ILE A 198 -3.74 -16.19 -6.28
CA ILE A 198 -3.44 -15.15 -5.30
C ILE A 198 -4.51 -14.09 -5.44
N SER A 199 -5.06 -13.68 -4.31
CA SER A 199 -6.06 -12.65 -4.22
C SER A 199 -5.54 -11.49 -3.38
N MET A 200 -5.80 -10.25 -3.80
CA MET A 200 -5.45 -9.05 -3.05
C MET A 200 -6.57 -8.04 -3.17
N ASN A 201 -6.87 -7.36 -2.08
CA ASN A 201 -7.85 -6.29 -2.09
C ASN A 201 -7.35 -5.11 -2.95
N TYR A 202 -8.21 -4.55 -3.79
CA TYR A 202 -7.79 -3.49 -4.74
C TYR A 202 -7.30 -2.21 -4.03
N ALA A 203 -7.75 -1.97 -2.80
CA ALA A 203 -7.37 -0.82 -1.99
C ALA A 203 -6.02 -0.99 -1.26
N LEU A 204 -5.39 -2.17 -1.34
CA LEU A 204 -4.17 -2.49 -0.61
C LEU A 204 -3.01 -1.54 -0.95
N GLU A 205 -2.67 -1.37 -2.23
CA GLU A 205 -1.61 -0.43 -2.66
C GLU A 205 -1.95 1.02 -2.27
N PRO A 206 -3.17 1.54 -2.55
CA PRO A 206 -3.52 2.91 -2.20
C PRO A 206 -3.41 3.21 -0.70
N ILE A 207 -3.82 2.27 0.16
CA ILE A 207 -3.71 2.44 1.60
C ILE A 207 -2.24 2.44 2.04
N LEU A 208 -1.39 1.57 1.50
CA LEU A 208 0.05 1.61 1.80
C LEU A 208 0.69 2.92 1.36
N LYS A 209 0.32 3.41 0.18
CA LYS A 209 0.80 4.69 -0.32
C LYS A 209 0.40 5.84 0.59
N PHE A 210 -0.83 5.83 1.09
CA PHE A 210 -1.28 6.79 2.11
C PHE A 210 -0.42 6.70 3.38
N MET A 211 -0.22 5.49 3.92
CA MET A 211 0.57 5.28 5.14
C MET A 211 2.02 5.75 4.97
N ASN A 212 2.63 5.45 3.82
CA ASN A 212 3.97 5.90 3.47
C ASN A 212 4.04 7.41 3.30
N ARG A 213 3.04 8.01 2.64
CA ARG A 213 2.94 9.48 2.49
C ARG A 213 2.83 10.17 3.84
N PHE A 214 1.99 9.64 4.73
CA PHE A 214 1.82 10.10 6.10
C PHE A 214 3.15 10.03 6.86
N LEU A 215 3.79 8.86 6.88
CA LEU A 215 5.07 8.69 7.55
C LEU A 215 6.14 9.65 7.00
N VAL A 216 6.28 9.75 5.67
CA VAL A 216 7.29 10.59 5.03
C VAL A 216 7.02 12.08 5.30
N HIS A 217 5.78 12.54 5.26
CA HIS A 217 5.43 13.91 5.64
C HIS A 217 5.88 14.23 7.05
N PHE A 218 5.52 13.39 8.02
CA PHE A 218 5.93 13.61 9.40
C PHE A 218 7.47 13.47 9.51
N PHE A 219 8.08 12.41 9.01
CA PHE A 219 9.54 12.22 9.08
C PHE A 219 10.32 13.44 8.56
N THR A 220 9.97 13.96 7.39
CA THR A 220 10.69 15.08 6.75
C THR A 220 10.45 16.44 7.43
N THR A 221 9.34 16.59 8.15
CA THR A 221 8.97 17.83 8.86
C THR A 221 9.37 17.86 10.33
N ARG A 222 10.01 16.80 10.84
CA ARG A 222 10.21 16.58 12.28
C ARG A 222 11.10 17.59 12.99
N GLU A 223 12.06 18.21 12.30
CA GLU A 223 13.05 19.12 12.91
C GLU A 223 12.58 20.57 12.84
N ASN A 224 12.19 21.03 11.65
CA ASN A 224 11.98 22.45 11.39
C ASN A 224 10.52 22.91 11.40
N PHE A 225 9.57 21.95 11.37
CA PHE A 225 8.13 22.25 11.25
C PHE A 225 7.26 21.49 12.26
N ALA A 226 7.89 20.84 13.23
CA ALA A 226 7.19 20.18 14.33
C ALA A 226 6.66 21.22 15.33
N GLY A 227 5.34 21.42 15.33
CA GLY A 227 4.66 22.25 16.33
C GLY A 227 4.16 21.42 17.53
N PRO A 228 3.71 22.07 18.62
CA PRO A 228 3.30 21.38 19.85
C PRO A 228 2.07 20.47 19.67
N LYS A 229 1.24 20.72 18.64
CA LYS A 229 0.06 19.89 18.31
C LYS A 229 0.36 18.77 17.31
N ARG A 230 1.62 18.41 17.10
CA ARG A 230 2.03 17.46 16.06
C ARG A 230 1.37 16.09 16.22
N THR A 231 1.43 15.49 17.40
CA THR A 231 0.84 14.18 17.68
C THR A 231 -0.68 14.22 17.58
N GLN A 232 -1.30 15.30 18.07
CA GLN A 232 -2.73 15.53 17.89
C GLN A 232 -3.10 15.53 16.39
N ARG A 233 -2.42 16.33 15.56
CA ARG A 233 -2.68 16.38 14.11
C ARG A 233 -2.45 15.03 13.44
N ALA A 234 -1.43 14.30 13.88
CA ALA A 234 -1.14 12.97 13.39
C ALA A 234 -2.30 12.00 13.66
N LEU A 235 -2.87 12.03 14.88
CA LEU A 235 -4.07 11.27 15.22
C LEU A 235 -5.27 11.69 14.36
N ASP A 236 -5.55 13.00 14.28
CA ASP A 236 -6.69 13.54 13.54
C ASP A 236 -6.64 13.13 12.05
N GLU A 237 -5.44 13.03 11.46
CA GLU A 237 -5.25 12.59 10.06
C GLU A 237 -5.30 11.07 9.88
N ILE A 238 -4.64 10.28 10.73
CA ILE A 238 -4.57 8.82 10.57
C ILE A 238 -5.84 8.10 11.02
N ALA A 239 -6.71 8.77 11.79
CA ALA A 239 -7.97 8.23 12.29
C ALA A 239 -8.84 7.64 11.18
N ALA A 240 -8.93 8.30 10.02
CA ALA A 240 -9.75 7.82 8.91
C ALA A 240 -9.33 6.41 8.44
N ILE A 241 -8.02 6.14 8.37
CA ILE A 241 -7.48 4.81 8.04
C ILE A 241 -7.78 3.81 9.15
N ILE A 242 -7.63 4.19 10.42
CA ILE A 242 -7.95 3.29 11.54
C ILE A 242 -9.43 2.87 11.46
N PHE A 243 -10.33 3.85 11.30
CA PHE A 243 -11.77 3.61 11.19
C PHE A 243 -12.17 2.90 9.90
N HIS A 244 -11.43 3.08 8.83
CA HIS A 244 -11.58 2.29 7.62
C HIS A 244 -11.43 0.79 7.92
N PHE A 245 -10.40 0.40 8.69
CA PHE A 245 -10.18 -1.01 9.05
C PHE A 245 -11.15 -1.57 10.08
N ILE A 246 -11.54 -0.78 11.08
CA ILE A 246 -12.35 -1.29 12.18
C ILE A 246 -13.85 -1.07 12.00
N ARG A 247 -14.29 -0.28 11.01
CA ARG A 247 -15.71 0.04 10.75
C ARG A 247 -16.12 0.06 9.27
N ASN A 248 -15.21 -0.19 8.32
CA ASN A 248 -15.49 -0.06 6.88
C ASN A 248 -15.97 1.35 6.49
N VAL A 249 -15.37 2.40 7.07
CA VAL A 249 -15.64 3.78 6.64
C VAL A 249 -15.31 3.94 5.14
N PRO A 250 -16.17 4.58 4.32
CA PRO A 250 -15.94 4.74 2.88
C PRO A 250 -14.61 5.39 2.51
N ALA A 251 -14.09 5.11 1.32
CA ALA A 251 -12.76 5.56 0.90
C ALA A 251 -12.69 7.08 0.72
N ASN A 252 -13.76 7.72 0.24
CA ASN A 252 -13.83 9.17 0.09
C ASN A 252 -13.73 9.94 1.42
N ASN A 253 -13.90 9.26 2.56
CA ASN A 253 -13.68 9.81 3.90
C ASN A 253 -12.24 9.63 4.40
N ILE A 254 -11.37 8.98 3.62
CA ILE A 254 -9.93 8.91 3.87
C ILE A 254 -9.31 10.21 3.36
N PHE A 255 -9.22 11.18 4.27
CA PHE A 255 -8.56 12.46 4.01
C PHE A 255 -7.08 12.38 4.43
N SER A 256 -6.17 12.67 3.50
CA SER A 256 -4.77 12.98 3.84
C SER A 256 -4.51 14.44 3.60
N TYR A 257 -4.00 15.13 4.62
CA TYR A 257 -3.47 16.49 4.50
C TYR A 257 -1.93 16.51 4.48
N SER A 258 -1.30 15.33 4.48
CA SER A 258 0.15 15.15 4.44
C SER A 258 0.72 15.76 3.17
N VAL A 259 1.49 16.84 3.34
CA VAL A 259 2.19 17.55 2.27
C VAL A 259 3.56 16.91 2.04
N ILE A 260 3.90 16.58 0.80
CA ILE A 260 5.22 16.06 0.49
C ILE A 260 6.16 17.19 0.06
N TYR A 261 7.29 17.29 0.75
CA TYR A 261 8.35 18.24 0.44
C TYR A 261 9.53 17.51 -0.23
N GLY A 262 9.89 17.96 -1.44
CA GLY A 262 10.92 17.38 -2.28
C GLY A 262 10.42 16.27 -3.21
N VAL A 263 10.94 16.26 -4.45
CA VAL A 263 10.65 15.21 -5.43
C VAL A 263 11.13 13.85 -4.91
N ASP A 264 12.29 13.83 -4.26
CA ASP A 264 12.87 12.60 -3.72
C ASP A 264 11.96 11.97 -2.66
N SER A 265 11.31 12.76 -1.82
CA SER A 265 10.32 12.27 -0.85
C SER A 265 9.10 11.68 -1.54
N ALA A 266 8.61 12.30 -2.61
CA ALA A 266 7.48 11.78 -3.37
C ALA A 266 7.82 10.46 -4.09
N THR A 267 9.01 10.38 -4.70
CA THR A 267 9.53 9.14 -5.27
C THR A 267 9.75 8.07 -4.21
N SER A 268 10.19 8.46 -3.01
CA SER A 268 10.39 7.55 -1.89
C SER A 268 9.09 6.85 -1.46
N VAL A 269 7.98 7.59 -1.42
CA VAL A 269 6.65 7.02 -1.13
C VAL A 269 6.28 5.95 -2.15
N GLN A 270 6.55 6.18 -3.44
CA GLN A 270 6.27 5.20 -4.50
C GLN A 270 7.12 3.94 -4.33
N TRP A 271 8.44 4.08 -4.13
CA TRP A 271 9.34 2.93 -3.96
C TRP A 271 9.04 2.12 -2.72
N LEU A 272 8.79 2.77 -1.57
CA LEU A 272 8.35 2.08 -0.35
C LEU A 272 7.10 1.24 -0.60
N THR A 273 6.12 1.81 -1.31
CA THR A 273 4.85 1.13 -1.58
C THR A 273 5.06 -0.06 -2.53
N ALA A 274 5.83 0.11 -3.61
CA ALA A 274 6.13 -0.95 -4.55
C ALA A 274 6.87 -2.13 -3.89
N ASP A 275 7.87 -1.85 -3.06
CA ASP A 275 8.65 -2.89 -2.36
C ASP A 275 7.80 -3.62 -1.30
N GLN A 276 6.87 -2.92 -0.64
CA GLN A 276 5.91 -3.54 0.27
C GLN A 276 4.94 -4.47 -0.45
N VAL A 277 4.39 -4.04 -1.58
CA VAL A 277 3.50 -4.87 -2.40
C VAL A 277 4.24 -6.09 -2.96
N ASP A 278 5.48 -5.91 -3.41
CA ASP A 278 6.34 -7.01 -3.88
C ASP A 278 6.62 -8.02 -2.76
N PHE A 279 6.90 -7.56 -1.54
CA PHE A 279 7.05 -8.44 -0.39
C PHE A 279 5.76 -9.24 -0.09
N ILE A 280 4.59 -8.59 -0.14
CA ILE A 280 3.29 -9.27 0.06
C ILE A 280 3.08 -10.33 -1.02
N PHE A 281 3.39 -10.05 -2.28
CA PHE A 281 3.30 -11.06 -3.35
C PHE A 281 4.22 -12.24 -3.11
N LYS A 282 5.48 -11.99 -2.72
CA LYS A 282 6.42 -13.06 -2.38
C LYS A 282 5.93 -13.89 -1.19
N HIS A 283 5.35 -13.26 -0.19
CA HIS A 283 4.73 -13.94 0.95
C HIS A 283 3.58 -14.86 0.49
N GLU A 284 2.67 -14.36 -0.33
CA GLU A 284 1.57 -15.18 -0.87
C GLU A 284 2.07 -16.32 -1.77
N LEU A 285 3.10 -16.09 -2.58
CA LEU A 285 3.79 -17.14 -3.33
C LEU A 285 4.42 -18.19 -2.41
N GLY A 286 4.96 -17.77 -1.26
CA GLY A 286 5.46 -18.66 -0.22
C GLY A 286 4.39 -19.61 0.31
N HIS A 287 3.15 -19.12 0.51
CA HIS A 287 2.03 -19.99 0.87
C HIS A 287 1.76 -21.08 -0.17
N LEU A 288 1.89 -20.76 -1.46
CA LEU A 288 1.69 -21.72 -2.55
C LEU A 288 2.86 -22.68 -2.68
N PHE A 289 4.08 -22.18 -2.56
CA PHE A 289 5.33 -22.95 -2.58
C PHE A 289 5.30 -24.08 -1.54
N TYR A 290 4.95 -23.75 -0.30
CA TYR A 290 4.86 -24.72 0.81
C TYR A 290 3.51 -25.43 0.90
N ARG A 291 2.61 -25.24 -0.07
CA ARG A 291 1.29 -25.88 -0.16
C ARG A 291 0.45 -25.69 1.11
N HIS A 292 0.52 -24.49 1.71
CA HIS A 292 -0.22 -24.15 2.92
C HIS A 292 -1.74 -24.35 2.78
N PRO A 293 -2.40 -23.94 1.67
CA PRO A 293 -3.85 -24.16 1.53
C PRO A 293 -4.25 -25.64 1.62
N GLN A 294 -3.49 -26.54 0.97
CA GLN A 294 -3.75 -27.97 1.01
C GLN A 294 -3.43 -28.59 2.38
N ARG A 295 -2.31 -28.17 3.00
CA ARG A 295 -1.94 -28.62 4.35
C ARG A 295 -3.00 -28.21 5.36
N LEU A 296 -3.53 -26.98 5.26
CA LEU A 296 -4.58 -26.46 6.15
C LEU A 296 -5.89 -27.23 6.02
N ALA A 297 -6.26 -27.65 4.80
CA ALA A 297 -7.45 -28.48 4.57
C ALA A 297 -7.38 -29.85 5.27
N GLY A 298 -6.17 -30.33 5.59
CA GLY A 298 -5.94 -31.55 6.35
C GLY A 298 -5.81 -31.36 7.87
N VAL A 299 -5.88 -30.14 8.39
CA VAL A 299 -5.80 -29.85 9.84
C VAL A 299 -7.20 -29.90 10.44
N ASP A 300 -7.37 -30.64 11.54
CA ASP A 300 -8.61 -30.66 12.30
C ASP A 300 -8.95 -29.25 12.83
N PRO A 301 -10.08 -28.63 12.43
CA PRO A 301 -10.48 -27.32 12.91
C PRO A 301 -10.62 -27.21 14.44
N ALA A 302 -10.85 -28.33 15.14
CA ALA A 302 -11.18 -28.36 16.55
C ALA A 302 -9.96 -28.40 17.51
N VAL A 303 -8.75 -28.74 17.00
CA VAL A 303 -7.62 -29.08 17.90
C VAL A 303 -6.43 -28.12 17.75
N ASP A 304 -5.95 -27.79 16.54
CA ASP A 304 -4.66 -27.08 16.36
C ASP A 304 -4.62 -26.04 15.20
N ASN A 305 -5.77 -25.58 14.73
CA ASN A 305 -5.87 -24.71 13.54
C ASN A 305 -5.06 -23.40 13.67
N ILE A 306 -5.04 -22.78 14.85
CA ILE A 306 -4.35 -21.50 15.08
C ILE A 306 -2.83 -21.67 15.05
N GLN A 307 -2.28 -22.68 15.75
CA GLN A 307 -0.84 -22.91 15.78
C GLN A 307 -0.30 -23.28 14.39
N ALA A 308 -1.02 -24.11 13.65
CA ALA A 308 -0.68 -24.46 12.27
C ALA A 308 -0.69 -23.22 11.37
N ARG A 309 -1.72 -22.36 11.46
CA ARG A 309 -1.76 -21.09 10.71
C ARG A 309 -0.59 -20.18 11.05
N HIS A 310 -0.26 -20.01 12.33
CA HIS A 310 0.89 -19.21 12.74
C HIS A 310 2.19 -19.74 12.13
N GLN A 311 2.38 -21.07 12.14
CA GLN A 311 3.54 -21.69 11.52
C GLN A 311 3.61 -21.45 10.00
N PHE A 312 2.47 -21.53 9.31
CA PHE A 312 2.39 -21.25 7.87
C PHE A 312 2.72 -19.80 7.54
N GLU A 313 2.30 -18.84 8.35
CA GLU A 313 2.67 -17.43 8.19
C GLU A 313 4.19 -17.24 8.32
N TYR A 314 4.83 -17.90 9.30
CA TYR A 314 6.28 -17.83 9.47
C TYR A 314 7.05 -18.48 8.32
N GLU A 315 6.54 -19.59 7.76
CA GLU A 315 7.13 -20.24 6.58
C GLU A 315 7.03 -19.34 5.34
N ALA A 316 5.88 -18.69 5.12
CA ALA A 316 5.68 -17.76 4.01
C ALA A 316 6.53 -16.49 4.14
N ASP A 317 6.66 -15.94 5.36
CA ASP A 317 7.57 -14.84 5.67
C ASP A 317 9.04 -15.20 5.40
N ALA A 318 9.46 -16.41 5.79
CA ALA A 318 10.83 -16.89 5.55
C ALA A 318 11.14 -17.04 4.06
N PHE A 319 10.17 -17.48 3.26
CA PHE A 319 10.29 -17.51 1.80
C PHE A 319 10.50 -16.11 1.23
N ALA A 320 9.63 -15.16 1.59
CA ALA A 320 9.72 -13.79 1.11
C ALA A 320 11.03 -13.11 1.52
N ALA A 321 11.47 -13.30 2.76
CA ALA A 321 12.75 -12.79 3.26
C ALA A 321 13.95 -13.40 2.53
N SER A 322 13.91 -14.69 2.20
CA SER A 322 14.96 -15.36 1.45
C SER A 322 15.11 -14.77 0.05
N MET A 323 14.00 -14.50 -0.64
CA MET A 323 14.01 -13.85 -1.96
C MET A 323 14.58 -12.43 -1.86
N LEU A 324 14.15 -11.66 -0.86
CA LEU A 324 14.68 -10.33 -0.61
C LEU A 324 16.19 -10.33 -0.34
N LYS A 325 16.68 -11.31 0.43
CA LYS A 325 18.12 -11.45 0.71
C LYS A 325 18.93 -11.71 -0.57
N MET A 326 18.41 -12.55 -1.46
CA MET A 326 19.02 -12.81 -2.77
C MET A 326 19.12 -11.53 -3.61
N GLU A 327 18.07 -10.73 -3.63
CA GLU A 327 18.03 -9.45 -4.35
C GLU A 327 19.03 -8.43 -3.79
N ILE A 328 19.11 -8.30 -2.46
CA ILE A 328 20.07 -7.42 -1.79
C ILE A 328 21.50 -7.85 -2.15
N SER A 329 21.80 -9.15 -2.08
CA SER A 329 23.12 -9.69 -2.41
C SER A 329 23.49 -9.45 -3.88
N ALA A 330 22.56 -9.66 -4.82
CA ALA A 330 22.81 -9.42 -6.24
C ALA A 330 23.13 -7.94 -6.54
N THR A 331 22.46 -7.03 -5.85
CA THR A 331 22.67 -5.57 -6.00
C THR A 331 24.02 -5.12 -5.41
N GLN A 332 24.42 -5.70 -4.27
CA GLN A 332 25.72 -5.42 -3.64
C GLN A 332 26.90 -5.96 -4.46
N SER A 333 26.77 -7.14 -5.10
CA SER A 333 27.82 -7.70 -5.96
C SER A 333 28.12 -6.85 -7.21
N HIS A 334 27.22 -5.97 -7.62
CA HIS A 334 27.44 -5.03 -8.73
C HIS A 334 28.01 -3.67 -8.29
N SER A 335 28.12 -3.42 -6.98
CA SER A 335 28.53 -2.12 -6.42
C SER A 335 30.01 -2.04 -6.01
N VAL A 336 30.83 -3.04 -6.36
CA VAL A 336 32.25 -3.11 -6.00
C VAL A 336 33.14 -2.25 -6.91
N VAL A 337 32.80 -0.97 -7.14
CA VAL A 337 33.75 0.08 -7.56
C VAL A 337 33.21 1.45 -7.14
N ALA A 338 33.53 1.88 -5.92
CA ALA A 338 33.78 3.28 -5.53
C ALA A 338 33.90 3.33 -4.00
N GLU A 339 35.10 3.04 -3.49
CA GLU A 339 35.51 3.57 -2.19
C GLU A 339 35.81 5.04 -2.38
N ASP A 340 34.99 5.93 -1.81
CA ASP A 340 35.48 7.19 -1.29
C ASP A 340 34.72 7.52 0.01
N SER A 341 35.42 7.23 1.10
CA SER A 341 35.03 7.48 2.48
C SER A 341 35.24 8.97 2.82
N THR A 342 34.17 9.77 2.82
CA THR A 342 33.99 10.98 3.67
C THR A 342 32.67 11.69 3.37
N ILE A 343 31.51 11.15 3.77
CA ILE A 343 30.24 11.94 3.85
C ILE A 343 29.40 11.40 5.00
N GLU A 344 29.57 11.95 6.21
CA GLU A 344 28.83 11.51 7.40
C GLU A 344 27.64 12.42 7.76
N GLU A 345 27.24 13.40 6.92
CA GLU A 345 26.22 14.38 7.35
C GLU A 345 25.04 14.69 6.40
N LYS A 346 24.84 14.02 5.26
CA LYS A 346 23.57 14.11 4.49
C LYS A 346 23.26 12.84 3.73
N ARG A 347 22.91 11.77 4.44
CA ARG A 347 22.29 10.60 3.80
C ARG A 347 20.88 10.96 3.34
N GLU A 348 20.65 10.90 2.02
CA GLU A 348 19.35 11.21 1.42
C GLU A 348 18.29 10.18 1.85
N LEU A 349 17.02 10.57 1.95
CA LEU A 349 15.90 9.65 2.29
C LEU A 349 15.91 8.37 1.43
N LYS A 350 16.40 8.46 0.19
CA LYS A 350 16.59 7.35 -0.75
C LYS A 350 17.48 6.22 -0.21
N GLU A 351 18.41 6.52 0.69
CA GLU A 351 19.30 5.53 1.30
C GLU A 351 18.59 4.70 2.38
N TYR A 352 17.53 5.26 2.99
CA TYR A 352 16.78 4.63 4.09
C TYR A 352 15.58 3.77 3.62
N ILE A 353 15.23 3.80 2.34
CA ILE A 353 14.00 3.19 1.84
C ILE A 353 14.23 1.93 1.01
N ARG A 354 15.48 1.47 0.90
CA ARG A 354 15.83 0.26 0.14
C ARG A 354 15.98 -0.96 1.04
N GLY A 355 15.98 -2.13 0.40
CA GLY A 355 16.28 -3.40 1.05
C GLY A 355 15.18 -3.84 2.01
N PHE A 356 15.52 -4.03 3.29
CA PHE A 356 14.59 -4.57 4.29
C PHE A 356 13.67 -3.52 4.93
N SER A 357 14.00 -2.24 4.79
CA SER A 357 13.27 -1.13 5.44
C SER A 357 11.78 -1.06 5.05
N PRO A 358 11.37 -1.20 3.78
CA PRO A 358 9.95 -1.22 3.39
C PRO A 358 9.17 -2.34 4.09
N VAL A 359 9.78 -3.52 4.25
CA VAL A 359 9.21 -4.67 4.95
C VAL A 359 9.03 -4.36 6.42
N GLN A 360 10.04 -3.78 7.08
CA GLN A 360 9.90 -3.36 8.47
C GLN A 360 8.75 -2.38 8.67
N LEU A 361 8.63 -1.39 7.78
CA LEU A 361 7.52 -0.42 7.81
C LEU A 361 6.15 -1.09 7.64
N LEU A 362 6.03 -2.08 6.75
CA LEU A 362 4.78 -2.83 6.55
C LEU A 362 4.29 -3.43 7.88
N PHE A 363 5.16 -4.15 8.59
CA PHE A 363 4.80 -4.76 9.88
C PHE A 363 4.57 -3.73 10.99
N ILE A 364 5.29 -2.60 10.97
CA ILE A 364 5.05 -1.47 11.89
C ILE A 364 3.65 -0.88 11.66
N TYR A 365 3.25 -0.66 10.41
CA TYR A 365 1.92 -0.16 10.07
C TYR A 365 0.82 -1.14 10.50
N MET A 366 0.98 -2.43 10.18
CA MET A 366 0.03 -3.47 10.61
C MET A 366 -0.10 -3.50 12.14
N SER A 367 1.04 -3.47 12.86
CA SER A 367 1.01 -3.42 14.33
C SER A 367 0.35 -2.16 14.87
N PHE A 368 0.55 -1.01 14.24
CA PHE A 368 -0.07 0.23 14.66
C PHE A 368 -1.58 0.18 14.47
N ILE A 369 -2.06 -0.24 13.30
CA ILE A 369 -3.49 -0.37 13.00
C ILE A 369 -4.18 -1.34 13.96
N ASP A 370 -3.57 -2.49 14.24
CA ASP A 370 -4.12 -3.46 15.21
C ASP A 370 -4.25 -2.85 16.60
N LYS A 371 -3.17 -2.22 17.10
CA LYS A 371 -3.13 -1.63 18.45
C LYS A 371 -4.03 -0.40 18.58
N ALA A 372 -4.12 0.42 17.55
CA ALA A 372 -5.02 1.58 17.51
C ALA A 372 -6.47 1.09 17.45
N GLY A 373 -6.75 0.08 16.61
CA GLY A 373 -8.07 -0.52 16.51
C GLY A 373 -8.56 -1.12 17.82
N ASP A 374 -7.70 -1.81 18.56
CA ASP A 374 -8.03 -2.35 19.89
C ASP A 374 -8.38 -1.24 20.90
N ARG A 375 -7.60 -0.16 20.94
CA ARG A 375 -7.87 1.01 21.80
C ARG A 375 -9.21 1.66 21.45
N MET A 376 -9.45 1.91 20.16
CA MET A 376 -10.70 2.52 19.68
C MET A 376 -11.90 1.63 20.01
N ARG A 377 -11.83 0.31 19.76
CA ARG A 377 -12.90 -0.63 20.13
C ARG A 377 -13.17 -0.62 21.64
N SER A 378 -12.11 -0.69 22.46
CA SER A 378 -12.25 -0.73 23.91
C SER A 378 -12.96 0.50 24.45
N ARG A 379 -12.63 1.69 23.92
CA ARG A 379 -13.13 2.97 24.43
C ARG A 379 -14.45 3.42 23.82
N LEU A 380 -14.74 3.01 22.58
CA LEU A 380 -15.88 3.52 21.79
C LEU A 380 -16.97 2.47 21.51
N SER A 381 -16.84 1.24 22.03
CA SER A 381 -17.81 0.15 21.84
C SER A 381 -19.23 0.46 22.31
N ASN A 382 -19.39 1.34 23.30
CA ASN A 382 -20.69 1.80 23.78
C ASN A 382 -21.36 2.82 22.84
N ILE A 383 -20.66 3.30 21.82
CA ILE A 383 -21.08 4.43 20.97
C ILE A 383 -21.34 3.97 19.54
N CYS A 384 -20.51 3.06 19.02
CA CYS A 384 -20.65 2.57 17.66
C CYS A 384 -20.24 1.09 17.54
N SER A 385 -20.71 0.45 16.46
CA SER A 385 -20.39 -0.94 16.16
C SER A 385 -19.10 -1.08 15.37
N PHE A 386 -18.32 -2.11 15.71
CA PHE A 386 -17.05 -2.42 15.05
C PHE A 386 -17.10 -3.76 14.32
N VAL A 387 -16.29 -3.88 13.27
CA VAL A 387 -16.01 -5.15 12.61
C VAL A 387 -15.30 -6.07 13.62
N PRO A 388 -15.74 -7.33 13.76
CA PRO A 388 -15.10 -8.31 14.63
C PRO A 388 -13.61 -8.47 14.31
N LYS A 389 -12.80 -8.66 15.35
CA LYS A 389 -11.37 -8.89 15.18
C LYS A 389 -11.13 -10.29 14.61
N ASN A 390 -10.28 -10.38 13.59
CA ASN A 390 -9.79 -11.65 13.10
C ASN A 390 -8.50 -12.03 13.87
N HIS A 391 -8.57 -13.08 14.68
CA HIS A 391 -7.45 -13.57 15.51
C HIS A 391 -6.69 -14.74 14.85
N SER A 392 -6.83 -14.95 13.53
CA SER A 392 -6.27 -16.12 12.87
C SER A 392 -4.78 -16.06 12.54
N HIS A 393 -4.15 -14.89 12.67
CA HIS A 393 -2.74 -14.65 12.31
C HIS A 393 -1.93 -14.26 13.56
N PRO A 394 -0.61 -14.60 13.59
CA PRO A 394 0.26 -14.14 14.66
C PRO A 394 0.44 -12.62 14.59
N SER A 395 0.84 -12.00 15.70
CA SER A 395 0.95 -10.55 15.75
C SER A 395 1.98 -10.03 14.74
N PRO A 396 1.74 -8.87 14.10
CA PRO A 396 2.72 -8.29 13.17
C PRO A 396 4.09 -8.03 13.82
N SER A 397 4.11 -7.65 15.10
CA SER A 397 5.35 -7.44 15.86
C SER A 397 6.16 -8.73 16.02
N ASP A 398 5.50 -9.86 16.29
CA ASP A 398 6.17 -11.16 16.43
C ASP A 398 6.76 -11.64 15.09
N ARG A 399 6.00 -11.47 14.00
CA ARG A 399 6.45 -11.77 12.64
C ARG A 399 7.68 -10.93 12.28
N LEU A 400 7.65 -9.62 12.54
CA LEU A 400 8.79 -8.73 12.31
C LEU A 400 10.02 -9.14 13.12
N ALA A 401 9.86 -9.52 14.40
CA ALA A 401 10.96 -9.95 15.24
C ALA A 401 11.66 -11.19 14.67
N LYS A 402 10.90 -12.16 14.13
CA LYS A 402 11.46 -13.34 13.45
C LYS A 402 12.12 -12.98 12.13
N LEU A 403 11.52 -12.12 11.32
CA LEU A 403 12.13 -11.64 10.08
C LEU A 403 13.49 -10.97 10.34
N LYS A 404 13.59 -10.11 11.37
CA LYS A 404 14.86 -9.49 11.79
C LYS A 404 15.94 -10.53 12.13
N GLN A 405 15.57 -11.71 12.64
CA GLN A 405 16.54 -12.79 12.93
C GLN A 405 17.06 -13.50 11.67
N MET A 406 16.31 -13.44 10.56
CA MET A 406 16.67 -14.08 9.29
C MET A 406 17.55 -13.19 8.39
N MET A 407 17.54 -11.88 8.66
CA MET A 407 18.27 -10.89 7.88
C MET A 407 19.69 -10.68 8.43
N PRO A 408 20.67 -10.34 7.56
CA PRO A 408 22.01 -9.94 8.00
C PRO A 408 21.96 -8.74 8.96
N LYS A 409 22.83 -8.70 9.97
CA LYS A 409 22.80 -7.64 11.01
C LYS A 409 22.93 -6.25 10.42
N ASP A 410 23.83 -6.07 9.46
CA ASP A 410 24.07 -4.83 8.72
C ASP A 410 22.85 -4.34 7.93
N VAL A 411 21.92 -5.24 7.59
CA VAL A 411 20.63 -4.91 6.93
C VAL A 411 19.53 -4.57 7.95
N VAL A 412 19.67 -5.06 9.19
CA VAL A 412 18.74 -4.82 10.30
C VAL A 412 19.09 -3.56 11.08
N ASP A 413 20.37 -3.17 11.08
CA ASP A 413 20.92 -2.07 11.88
C ASP A 413 20.32 -0.69 11.51
N GLN A 414 20.49 0.24 12.46
CA GLN A 414 19.86 1.55 12.62
C GLN A 414 19.47 2.27 11.33
N ASN A 415 18.19 2.19 11.00
CA ASN A 415 17.56 3.01 9.98
C ASN A 415 16.74 4.13 10.65
N PRO A 416 17.13 5.41 10.50
CA PRO A 416 16.44 6.53 11.14
C PRO A 416 14.95 6.64 10.82
N LEU A 417 14.53 6.20 9.63
CA LEU A 417 13.11 6.18 9.26
C LEU A 417 12.34 5.13 10.06
N ILE A 418 12.93 3.95 10.27
CA ILE A 418 12.33 2.86 11.05
C ILE A 418 12.24 3.24 12.52
N GLU A 419 13.34 3.75 13.09
CA GLU A 419 13.37 4.23 14.49
C GLU A 419 12.35 5.34 14.72
N TYR A 420 12.28 6.29 13.78
CA TYR A 420 11.28 7.34 13.81
C TYR A 420 9.86 6.77 13.74
N ALA A 421 9.59 5.83 12.84
CA ALA A 421 8.26 5.23 12.68
C ALA A 421 7.80 4.53 13.96
N GLU A 422 8.64 3.67 14.54
CA GLU A 422 8.34 2.95 15.79
C GLU A 422 7.99 3.94 16.92
N LYS A 423 8.81 4.98 17.12
CA LYS A 423 8.55 6.01 18.13
C LYS A 423 7.29 6.81 17.81
N PHE A 424 7.15 7.30 16.59
CA PHE A 424 6.07 8.18 16.18
C PHE A 424 4.70 7.52 16.30
N PHE A 425 4.56 6.26 15.88
CA PHE A 425 3.30 5.53 16.04
C PHE A 425 2.99 5.22 17.51
N ASN A 426 4.01 4.91 18.32
CA ASN A 426 3.81 4.76 19.77
C ASN A 426 3.37 6.08 20.44
N ASP A 427 3.93 7.22 20.04
CA ASP A 427 3.50 8.53 20.53
C ASP A 427 2.03 8.81 20.20
N ILE A 428 1.56 8.42 19.01
CA ILE A 428 0.13 8.53 18.62
C ILE A 428 -0.73 7.63 19.51
N LEU A 429 -0.33 6.37 19.72
CA LEU A 429 -1.07 5.45 20.59
C LEU A 429 -1.13 5.94 22.03
N GLN A 430 -0.03 6.47 22.56
CA GLN A 430 0.02 7.05 23.89
C GLN A 430 -0.90 8.28 23.98
N TYR A 431 -0.89 9.15 22.96
CA TYR A 431 -1.80 10.28 22.92
C TYR A 431 -3.27 9.83 22.92
N VAL A 432 -3.62 8.75 22.21
CA VAL A 432 -4.97 8.16 22.30
C VAL A 432 -5.28 7.70 23.71
N ASP A 433 -4.33 7.09 24.43
CA ASP A 433 -4.53 6.61 25.80
C ASP A 433 -4.69 7.78 26.80
N ASP A 434 -3.99 8.89 26.57
CA ASP A 434 -4.01 10.08 27.44
C ASP A 434 -5.25 10.97 27.26
N LEU A 435 -5.98 10.82 26.15
CA LEU A 435 -7.22 11.59 25.90
C LEU A 435 -8.32 11.19 26.87
N GLU A 436 -9.10 12.15 27.36
CA GLU A 436 -10.37 11.89 28.04
C GLU A 436 -11.42 11.33 27.07
N ASP A 437 -12.33 10.46 27.55
CA ASP A 437 -13.34 9.82 26.69
C ASP A 437 -14.17 10.84 25.90
N ALA A 438 -14.62 11.91 26.57
CA ALA A 438 -15.40 12.97 25.92
C ALA A 438 -14.63 13.66 24.78
N GLU A 439 -13.32 13.85 24.93
CA GLU A 439 -12.49 14.46 23.89
C GLU A 439 -12.27 13.49 22.72
N LEU A 440 -11.97 12.22 23.00
CA LEU A 440 -11.84 11.19 21.98
C LEU A 440 -13.12 11.06 21.14
N ILE A 441 -14.28 11.03 21.80
CA ILE A 441 -15.60 10.98 21.15
C ILE A 441 -15.80 12.20 20.26
N ALA A 442 -15.52 13.40 20.77
CA ALA A 442 -15.70 14.63 20.00
C ALA A 442 -14.84 14.64 18.72
N ARG A 443 -13.61 14.13 18.80
CA ARG A 443 -12.68 14.02 17.65
C ARG A 443 -13.13 12.98 16.64
N MET A 444 -13.61 11.83 17.10
CA MET A 444 -13.97 10.70 16.22
C MET A 444 -15.42 10.77 15.72
N LYS A 445 -16.16 11.83 16.07
CA LYS A 445 -17.59 11.99 15.76
C LYS A 445 -17.92 11.86 14.28
N SER A 446 -17.04 12.28 13.38
CA SER A 446 -17.23 12.17 11.93
C SER A 446 -17.24 10.72 11.42
N PHE A 447 -16.75 9.78 12.23
CA PHE A 447 -16.67 8.36 11.87
C PHE A 447 -17.77 7.51 12.51
N PHE A 448 -18.69 8.11 13.29
CA PHE A 448 -19.76 7.41 14.01
C PHE A 448 -20.97 7.05 13.17
#